data_AF-A0A2N3T3B2-F1
#
_entry.id   AF-A0A2N3T3B2-F1
#
_cell.length_a   1.000
_cell.length_b   1.000
_cell.length_c   1.000
_cell.angle_alpha   90.00
_cell.angle_beta   90.00
_cell.angle_gamma   90.00
#
_symmetry.space_group_name_H-M   'P 1'
#
loop_
_entity.id
_entity.type
_entity.pdbx_description
1 polymer ?
#
loop_
_entity_poly.entity_id
_entity_poly.type
_entity_poly.pdbx_seq_one_letter_code
_entity_poly.pdbx_strand_id
1 'polypeptide(L)'
;MKKVILIIIALGTFVSKGQERDCSNTKIYNLVFQEMQLYKKKAVEIKVGYKPSKFIIESIDKMNIFDTKEMEQFNNLPKDMDYLSCSKFKRQIELILSDDLIKENGSYNSYKFSKVISLSDSKKCILMYTVAKNRKYEGGKAIGGEILYIYDYHKGKWSLSDKKIVVMY
;
A
#
# COMPACT_ATOMS: atom_id res chain seq x y z
N MET A 1 25.64 39.50 39.80
CA MET A 1 24.59 38.47 39.67
C MET A 1 24.35 38.21 38.19
N LYS A 2 24.65 37.00 37.73
CA LYS A 2 24.69 36.63 36.31
C LYS A 2 23.26 36.54 35.75
N LYS A 3 22.98 37.29 34.68
CA LYS A 3 21.74 37.20 33.90
C LYS A 3 21.73 35.87 33.15
N VAL A 4 20.85 34.95 33.55
CA VAL A 4 20.61 33.70 32.81
C VAL A 4 19.66 34.04 31.66
N ILE A 5 20.17 34.00 30.44
CA ILE A 5 19.37 34.09 29.22
C ILE A 5 18.74 32.73 28.98
N LEU A 6 17.44 32.62 29.19
CA LEU A 6 16.66 31.42 28.89
C LEU A 6 16.31 31.45 27.39
N ILE A 7 17.13 30.80 26.56
CA ILE A 7 16.79 30.56 25.16
C ILE A 7 15.86 29.34 25.13
N ILE A 8 14.55 29.59 25.02
CA ILE A 8 13.57 28.53 24.70
C ILE A 8 13.75 28.24 23.20
N ILE A 9 14.63 27.30 22.88
CA ILE A 9 14.67 26.69 21.55
C ILE A 9 13.41 25.84 21.46
N ALA A 10 12.36 26.39 20.85
CA ALA A 10 11.28 25.59 20.30
C ALA A 10 11.85 24.76 19.15
N LEU A 11 12.58 23.69 19.50
CA LEU A 11 12.79 22.52 18.67
C LEU A 11 11.42 21.88 18.52
N GLY A 12 10.58 22.50 17.68
CA GLY A 12 9.50 21.81 17.02
C GLY A 12 10.18 20.72 16.21
N THR A 13 10.30 19.55 16.83
CA THR A 13 10.67 18.33 16.15
C THR A 13 9.65 18.17 15.04
N PHE A 14 10.03 18.57 13.82
CA PHE A 14 9.49 18.00 12.59
C PHE A 14 9.90 16.53 12.61
N VAL A 15 9.23 15.76 13.47
CA VAL A 15 9.20 14.31 13.35
C VAL A 15 8.43 14.11 12.07
N SER A 16 9.14 14.05 10.92
CA SER A 16 8.61 13.32 9.80
C SER A 16 8.24 11.97 10.40
N LYS A 17 6.95 11.68 10.46
CA LYS A 17 6.48 10.43 11.04
C LYS A 17 7.13 9.34 10.21
N GLY A 18 8.17 8.72 10.75
CA GLY A 18 8.90 7.66 10.08
C GLY A 18 7.92 6.60 9.59
N GLN A 19 8.29 5.90 8.51
CA GLN A 19 7.44 4.88 7.92
C GLN A 19 6.84 3.97 9.00
N GLU A 20 5.52 3.87 9.02
CA GLU A 20 4.81 3.03 9.97
C GLU A 20 5.30 1.58 9.81
N ARG A 21 5.72 0.97 10.92
CA ARG A 21 6.27 -0.40 10.89
C ARG A 21 5.19 -1.47 10.89
N ASP A 22 3.92 -1.11 11.06
CA ASP A 22 2.76 -2.01 11.13
C ASP A 22 1.70 -1.67 10.05
N CYS A 23 0.58 -2.39 10.04
CA CYS A 23 -0.56 -2.13 9.14
C CYS A 23 -1.68 -1.31 9.82
N SER A 24 -1.33 -0.37 10.72
CA SER A 24 -2.33 0.39 11.50
C SER A 24 -3.15 1.39 10.68
N ASN A 25 -2.68 1.81 9.50
CA ASN A 25 -3.39 2.74 8.60
C ASN A 25 -4.54 2.09 7.80
N THR A 26 -5.49 1.52 8.53
CA THR A 26 -6.69 0.84 8.00
C THR A 26 -7.57 1.75 7.13
N LYS A 27 -7.54 3.07 7.36
CA LYS A 27 -8.33 4.05 6.58
C LYS A 27 -7.93 4.06 5.10
N ILE A 28 -6.63 4.11 4.78
CA ILE A 28 -6.16 4.12 3.39
C ILE A 28 -6.45 2.77 2.71
N TYR A 29 -6.27 1.65 3.41
CA TYR A 29 -6.65 0.35 2.87
C TYR A 29 -8.14 0.26 2.55
N ASN A 30 -9.00 0.76 3.44
CA ASN A 30 -10.44 0.78 3.20
C ASN A 30 -10.81 1.61 1.98
N LEU A 31 -10.15 2.75 1.75
CA LEU A 31 -10.34 3.55 0.55
C LEU A 31 -10.03 2.73 -0.71
N VAL A 32 -8.83 2.12 -0.81
CA VAL A 32 -8.48 1.36 -2.02
C VAL A 32 -9.43 0.16 -2.24
N PHE A 33 -9.88 -0.51 -1.18
CA PHE A 33 -10.82 -1.63 -1.31
C PHE A 33 -12.21 -1.19 -1.76
N GLN A 34 -12.66 -0.01 -1.30
CA GLN A 34 -13.91 0.61 -1.74
C GLN A 34 -13.82 1.03 -3.21
N GLU A 35 -12.75 1.72 -3.60
CA GLU A 35 -12.48 2.14 -4.98
C GLU A 35 -12.48 0.94 -5.95
N MET A 36 -11.86 -0.16 -5.52
CA MET A 36 -11.81 -1.41 -6.30
C MET A 36 -13.07 -2.27 -6.19
N GLN A 37 -14.03 -1.87 -5.36
CA GLN A 37 -15.25 -2.61 -5.02
C GLN A 37 -14.97 -4.05 -4.57
N LEU A 38 -13.86 -4.29 -3.86
CA LEU A 38 -13.43 -5.64 -3.49
C LEU A 38 -14.47 -6.38 -2.66
N TYR A 39 -15.18 -5.66 -1.77
CA TYR A 39 -16.28 -6.19 -0.97
C TYR A 39 -17.45 -6.76 -1.78
N LYS A 40 -17.60 -6.34 -3.05
CA LYS A 40 -18.65 -6.83 -3.96
C LYS A 40 -18.18 -7.97 -4.86
N LYS A 41 -16.88 -8.25 -4.91
CA LYS A 41 -16.32 -9.26 -5.80
C LYS A 41 -16.38 -10.63 -5.16
N LYS A 42 -16.85 -11.62 -5.93
CA LYS A 42 -17.19 -12.96 -5.44
C LYS A 42 -16.00 -13.94 -5.28
N ALA A 43 -14.83 -13.67 -5.86
CA ALA A 43 -13.67 -14.59 -5.82
C ALA A 43 -12.34 -13.81 -5.86
N VAL A 44 -11.88 -13.31 -4.70
CA VAL A 44 -10.76 -12.37 -4.61
C VAL A 44 -9.79 -12.67 -3.46
N GLU A 45 -8.68 -13.36 -3.70
CA GLU A 45 -7.60 -13.49 -2.70
C GLU A 45 -6.99 -12.12 -2.42
N ILE A 46 -6.92 -11.69 -1.16
CA ILE A 46 -6.27 -10.43 -0.79
C ILE A 46 -5.17 -10.68 0.24
N LYS A 47 -3.99 -10.13 -0.02
CA LYS A 47 -2.83 -10.16 0.89
C LYS A 47 -2.33 -8.74 1.10
N VAL A 48 -1.88 -8.45 2.32
CA VAL A 48 -1.24 -7.17 2.68
C VAL A 48 0.18 -7.45 3.15
N GLY A 49 1.11 -6.55 2.84
CA GLY A 49 2.53 -6.73 3.11
C GLY A 49 3.34 -7.20 1.91
N TYR A 50 2.87 -6.90 0.69
CA TYR A 50 3.66 -7.09 -0.51
C TYR A 50 4.87 -6.14 -0.53
N LYS A 51 6.08 -6.69 -0.69
CA LYS A 51 7.28 -5.89 -0.96
C LYS A 51 7.48 -5.82 -2.48
N PRO A 52 7.46 -4.61 -3.09
CA PRO A 52 7.69 -4.46 -4.52
C PRO A 52 9.10 -4.91 -4.90
N SER A 53 9.23 -5.46 -6.11
CA SER A 53 10.55 -5.82 -6.65
C SER A 53 11.37 -4.58 -7.02
N LYS A 54 12.69 -4.75 -7.16
CA LYS A 54 13.59 -3.66 -7.55
C LYS A 54 13.22 -3.05 -8.90
N PHE A 55 12.81 -3.90 -9.85
CA PHE A 55 12.31 -3.47 -11.16
C PHE A 55 11.10 -2.51 -11.06
N ILE A 56 10.18 -2.78 -10.13
CA ILE A 56 9.00 -1.94 -9.91
C ILE A 56 9.38 -0.58 -9.34
N ILE A 57 10.30 -0.58 -8.37
CA ILE A 57 10.84 0.65 -7.78
C ILE A 57 11.51 1.51 -8.87
N GLU A 58 12.38 0.91 -9.69
CA GLU A 58 13.05 1.58 -10.79
C GLU A 58 12.08 2.07 -11.87
N SER A 59 10.98 1.34 -12.10
CA SER A 59 9.91 1.78 -13.02
C SER A 59 9.22 3.03 -12.50
N ILE A 60 8.88 3.06 -11.20
CA ILE A 60 8.26 4.22 -10.55
C ILE A 60 9.18 5.45 -10.59
N ASP A 61 10.48 5.26 -10.37
CA ASP A 61 11.47 6.32 -10.46
C ASP A 61 11.48 6.98 -11.85
N LYS A 62 11.49 6.17 -12.90
CA LYS A 62 11.43 6.65 -14.29
C LYS A 62 10.12 7.35 -14.66
N MET A 63 9.03 7.07 -13.93
CA MET A 63 7.74 7.74 -14.18
C MET A 63 7.75 9.20 -13.70
N ASN A 64 8.74 9.62 -12.89
CA ASN A 64 8.90 10.99 -12.40
C ASN A 64 7.63 11.57 -11.76
N ILE A 65 6.93 10.73 -10.99
CA ILE A 65 5.66 11.06 -10.31
C ILE A 65 5.85 11.57 -8.87
N PHE A 66 7.05 11.35 -8.32
CA PHE A 66 7.43 11.78 -6.98
C PHE A 66 8.62 12.72 -7.11
N ASP A 67 8.65 13.76 -6.30
CA ASP A 67 9.84 14.60 -6.19
C ASP A 67 10.98 13.84 -5.49
N THR A 68 12.17 14.44 -5.46
CA THR A 68 13.36 13.81 -4.87
C THR A 68 13.18 13.39 -3.40
N LYS A 69 12.47 14.19 -2.59
CA LYS A 69 12.24 13.89 -1.17
C LYS A 69 11.21 12.77 -1.02
N GLU A 70 10.13 12.83 -1.80
CA GLU A 70 9.11 11.78 -1.84
C GLU A 70 9.72 10.44 -2.29
N MET A 71 10.62 10.48 -3.28
CA MET A 71 11.33 9.29 -3.77
C MET A 71 12.29 8.72 -2.71
N GLU A 72 12.97 9.57 -1.95
CA GLU A 72 13.80 9.13 -0.82
C GLU A 72 12.94 8.41 0.23
N GLN A 73 11.78 8.98 0.58
CA GLN A 73 10.84 8.33 1.51
C GLN A 73 10.31 7.00 0.96
N PHE A 74 10.01 6.94 -0.34
CA PHE A 74 9.57 5.73 -1.02
C PHE A 74 10.62 4.60 -0.98
N ASN A 75 11.90 4.94 -1.07
CA ASN A 75 13.00 3.96 -1.05
C ASN A 75 13.38 3.52 0.38
N ASN A 76 13.04 4.31 1.41
CA ASN A 76 13.35 4.03 2.81
C ASN A 76 12.33 3.10 3.49
N LEU A 77 11.89 2.05 2.80
CA LEU A 77 10.97 1.05 3.38
C LEU A 77 11.69 0.18 4.42
N PRO A 78 11.06 -0.11 5.57
CA PRO A 78 11.62 -1.01 6.58
C PRO A 78 11.96 -2.38 5.96
N LYS A 79 13.18 -2.86 6.20
CA LYS A 79 13.65 -4.18 5.72
C LYS A 79 12.92 -5.33 6.43
N ASP A 80 12.66 -5.15 7.73
CA ASP A 80 12.02 -6.13 8.61
C ASP A 80 10.64 -5.62 9.01
N MET A 81 9.63 -6.00 8.24
CA MET A 81 8.25 -5.63 8.50
C MET A 81 7.60 -6.65 9.44
N ASP A 82 6.95 -6.17 10.49
CA ASP A 82 6.06 -7.01 11.27
C ASP A 82 4.78 -7.29 10.46
N TYR A 83 4.63 -8.54 10.02
CA TYR A 83 3.47 -9.03 9.29
C TYR A 83 2.39 -9.61 10.22
N LEU A 84 2.67 -9.78 11.52
CA LEU A 84 1.67 -10.25 12.50
C LEU A 84 0.58 -9.20 12.73
N SER A 85 0.93 -7.92 12.84
CA SER A 85 -0.07 -6.84 12.91
C SER A 85 -0.98 -6.77 11.67
N CYS A 86 -0.42 -7.05 10.50
CA CYS A 86 -1.16 -7.12 9.23
C CYS A 86 -2.09 -8.35 9.14
N SER A 87 -1.85 -9.40 9.95
CA SER A 87 -2.67 -10.61 9.94
C SER A 87 -4.10 -10.39 10.46
N LYS A 88 -4.32 -9.47 11.40
CA LYS A 88 -5.67 -9.13 11.89
C LYS A 88 -6.51 -8.46 10.80
N PHE A 89 -5.88 -7.54 10.06
CA PHE A 89 -6.51 -6.88 8.92
C PHE A 89 -6.74 -7.89 7.77
N LYS A 90 -5.74 -8.74 7.50
CA LYS A 90 -5.86 -9.88 6.59
C LYS A 90 -7.06 -10.76 6.94
N ARG A 91 -7.29 -11.09 8.23
CA ARG A 91 -8.44 -11.90 8.67
C ARG A 91 -9.80 -11.23 8.40
N GLN A 92 -9.91 -9.91 8.57
CA GLN A 92 -11.12 -9.16 8.22
C GLN A 92 -11.40 -9.19 6.70
N ILE A 93 -10.34 -9.20 5.89
CA ILE A 93 -10.44 -9.31 4.44
C ILE A 93 -10.66 -10.76 4.00
N GLU A 94 -10.05 -11.74 4.67
CA GLU A 94 -10.21 -13.16 4.39
C GLU A 94 -11.64 -13.62 4.65
N LEU A 95 -12.39 -12.97 5.54
CA LEU A 95 -13.84 -13.18 5.68
C LEU A 95 -14.65 -12.74 4.43
N ILE A 96 -14.07 -11.95 3.53
CA ILE A 96 -14.63 -11.56 2.22
C ILE A 96 -14.28 -12.63 1.15
N LEU A 97 -13.44 -13.62 1.48
CA LEU A 97 -13.16 -14.76 0.62
C LEU A 97 -14.32 -15.75 0.70
N SER A 98 -15.06 -15.85 -0.39
CA SER A 98 -15.90 -17.00 -0.64
C SER A 98 -15.02 -18.21 -0.96
N ASP A 99 -14.47 -18.84 0.09
CA ASP A 99 -13.77 -20.12 -0.01
C ASP A 99 -14.59 -21.18 -0.76
N ASP A 100 -15.92 -21.05 -0.76
CA ASP A 100 -16.84 -21.99 -1.42
C ASP A 100 -16.94 -21.75 -2.95
N LEU A 101 -17.05 -20.51 -3.44
CA LEU A 101 -17.02 -20.22 -4.89
C LEU A 101 -15.64 -20.46 -5.55
N ILE A 102 -14.53 -20.29 -4.83
CA ILE A 102 -13.20 -20.65 -5.34
C ILE A 102 -13.12 -22.18 -5.58
N LYS A 103 -13.79 -22.98 -4.74
CA LYS A 103 -13.86 -24.44 -4.93
C LYS A 103 -14.71 -24.84 -6.14
N GLU A 104 -15.81 -24.14 -6.43
CA GLU A 104 -16.69 -24.46 -7.57
C GLU A 104 -16.06 -24.14 -8.94
N ASN A 105 -15.64 -22.88 -9.16
CA ASN A 105 -15.20 -22.40 -10.48
C ASN A 105 -13.68 -22.43 -10.69
N GLY A 106 -12.89 -22.50 -9.62
CA GLY A 106 -11.42 -22.52 -9.68
C GLY A 106 -10.75 -21.19 -10.02
N SER A 107 -11.40 -20.30 -10.78
CA SER A 107 -10.87 -18.97 -11.17
C SER A 107 -11.07 -17.90 -10.09
N TYR A 108 -10.03 -17.11 -9.80
CA TYR A 108 -10.06 -16.02 -8.82
C TYR A 108 -9.01 -14.94 -9.14
N ASN A 109 -9.21 -13.72 -8.63
CA ASN A 109 -8.18 -12.68 -8.69
C ASN A 109 -7.39 -12.68 -7.38
N SER A 110 -6.07 -12.54 -7.46
CA SER A 110 -5.18 -12.39 -6.31
C SER A 110 -4.63 -10.97 -6.29
N TYR A 111 -4.98 -10.21 -5.25
CA TYR A 111 -4.52 -8.85 -4.99
C TYR A 111 -3.54 -8.87 -3.82
N LYS A 112 -2.33 -8.34 -4.03
CA LYS A 112 -1.34 -8.17 -2.97
C LYS A 112 -1.01 -6.69 -2.82
N PHE A 113 -1.30 -6.14 -1.67
CA PHE A 113 -1.10 -4.73 -1.34
C PHE A 113 0.18 -4.55 -0.54
N SER A 114 0.94 -3.49 -0.82
CA SER A 114 2.07 -3.08 0.00
C SER A 114 1.60 -2.51 1.35
N LYS A 115 2.55 -2.17 2.22
CA LYS A 115 2.27 -1.20 3.28
C LYS A 115 1.91 0.15 2.69
N VAL A 116 1.15 0.95 3.45
CA VAL A 116 0.94 2.34 3.11
C VAL A 116 2.26 3.06 3.30
N ILE A 117 2.78 3.65 2.23
CA ILE A 117 4.05 4.35 2.20
C ILE A 117 3.74 5.84 2.40
N SER A 118 4.33 6.44 3.42
CA SER A 118 4.19 7.89 3.63
C SER A 118 5.26 8.62 2.83
N LEU A 119 4.85 9.44 1.86
CA LEU A 119 5.77 10.22 1.02
C LEU A 119 6.03 11.60 1.64
N SER A 120 5.00 12.15 2.30
CA SER A 120 5.04 13.37 3.10
C SER A 120 3.89 13.36 4.12
N ASP A 121 3.75 14.42 4.92
CA ASP A 121 2.63 14.57 5.86
C ASP A 121 1.27 14.62 5.15
N SER A 122 1.25 15.05 3.88
CA SER A 122 0.03 15.19 3.09
C SER A 122 -0.07 14.23 1.91
N LYS A 123 0.88 13.31 1.72
CA LYS A 123 0.88 12.39 0.58
C LYS A 123 1.29 10.99 0.98
N LYS A 124 0.50 10.01 0.56
CA LYS A 124 0.71 8.58 0.83
C LYS A 124 0.51 7.79 -0.44
N CYS A 125 1.13 6.63 -0.54
CA CYS A 125 0.86 5.71 -1.64
C CYS A 125 0.76 4.25 -1.18
N ILE A 126 0.19 3.42 -2.05
CA ILE A 126 0.07 1.98 -1.85
C ILE A 126 0.24 1.31 -3.21
N LEU A 127 1.14 0.32 -3.28
CA LEU A 127 1.27 -0.54 -4.44
C LEU A 127 0.32 -1.72 -4.32
N MET A 128 -0.21 -2.13 -5.45
CA MET A 128 -1.01 -3.33 -5.59
C MET A 128 -0.49 -4.14 -6.76
N TYR A 129 -0.07 -5.36 -6.46
CA TYR A 129 0.09 -6.42 -7.44
C TYR A 129 -1.25 -7.15 -7.63
N THR A 130 -1.64 -7.40 -8.88
CA THR A 130 -2.82 -8.19 -9.21
C THR A 130 -2.47 -9.28 -10.21
N VAL A 131 -3.10 -10.45 -10.07
CA VAL A 131 -3.02 -11.54 -11.04
C VAL A 131 -4.29 -12.36 -11.04
N ALA A 132 -4.79 -12.71 -12.23
CA ALA A 132 -5.84 -13.69 -12.40
C ALA A 132 -5.25 -15.10 -12.26
N LYS A 133 -5.87 -15.94 -11.44
CA LYS A 133 -5.44 -17.31 -11.16
C LYS A 133 -6.56 -18.29 -11.40
N ASN A 134 -6.22 -19.54 -11.68
CA ASN A 134 -7.16 -20.65 -11.71
C ASN A 134 -6.57 -21.86 -10.98
N ARG A 135 -7.26 -22.37 -9.95
CA ARG A 135 -6.84 -23.56 -9.20
C ARG A 135 -6.78 -24.83 -10.04
N LYS A 136 -7.52 -24.89 -11.15
CA LYS A 136 -7.57 -26.06 -12.06
C LYS A 136 -6.45 -26.04 -13.12
N TYR A 137 -5.73 -24.93 -13.27
CA TYR A 137 -4.69 -24.76 -14.29
C TYR A 137 -3.45 -24.10 -13.68
N GLU A 138 -2.50 -24.92 -13.24
CA GLU A 138 -1.16 -24.46 -12.86
C GLU A 138 -0.28 -24.35 -14.13
N GLY A 139 0.26 -23.16 -14.42
CA GLY A 139 1.19 -22.95 -15.54
C GLY A 139 0.68 -22.11 -16.73
N GLY A 140 -0.54 -21.55 -16.66
CA GLY A 140 -1.02 -20.61 -17.68
C GLY A 140 -0.30 -19.25 -17.64
N LYS A 141 -0.38 -18.47 -18.74
CA LYS A 141 0.15 -17.10 -18.79
C LYS A 141 -0.50 -16.26 -17.69
N ALA A 142 0.31 -15.70 -16.80
CA ALA A 142 -0.17 -14.82 -15.75
C ALA A 142 -0.69 -13.51 -16.38
N ILE A 143 -1.99 -13.27 -16.31
CA ILE A 143 -2.58 -11.99 -16.68
C ILE A 143 -2.67 -11.14 -15.41
N GLY A 144 -1.94 -10.04 -15.40
CA GLY A 144 -1.83 -9.24 -14.19
C GLY A 144 -1.12 -7.91 -14.39
N GLY A 145 -0.76 -7.29 -13.27
CA GLY A 145 -0.01 -6.05 -13.31
C GLY A 145 0.25 -5.49 -11.93
N GLU A 146 1.00 -4.39 -11.92
CA GLU A 146 1.22 -3.59 -10.73
C GLU A 146 0.67 -2.19 -10.93
N ILE A 147 -0.05 -1.73 -9.91
CA ILE A 147 -0.71 -0.44 -9.90
C ILE A 147 -0.30 0.30 -8.63
N LEU A 148 0.07 1.55 -8.79
CA LEU A 148 0.34 2.48 -7.71
C LEU A 148 -0.88 3.39 -7.50
N TYR A 149 -1.40 3.44 -6.28
CA TYR A 149 -2.44 4.37 -5.87
C TYR A 149 -1.82 5.46 -5.00
N ILE A 150 -2.10 6.72 -5.34
CA ILE A 150 -1.55 7.91 -4.67
C ILE A 150 -2.70 8.64 -3.99
N TYR A 151 -2.50 8.99 -2.72
CA TYR A 151 -3.47 9.65 -1.87
C TYR A 151 -2.91 10.96 -1.37
N ASP A 152 -3.72 12.00 -1.47
CA ASP A 152 -3.42 13.31 -0.89
C ASP A 152 -4.35 13.61 0.29
N TYR A 153 -3.82 14.32 1.28
CA TYR A 153 -4.56 14.81 2.43
C TYR A 153 -4.96 16.26 2.19
N HIS A 154 -6.26 16.50 2.05
CA HIS A 154 -6.81 17.84 1.90
C HIS A 154 -8.04 18.01 2.78
N LYS A 155 -8.13 19.17 3.46
CA LYS A 155 -9.26 19.57 4.33
C LYS A 155 -9.64 18.49 5.36
N GLY A 156 -8.66 17.87 5.99
CA GLY A 156 -8.93 16.88 7.05
C GLY A 156 -9.23 15.46 6.55
N LYS A 157 -9.17 15.22 5.23
CA LYS A 157 -9.54 13.93 4.63
C LYS A 157 -8.48 13.45 3.64
N TRP A 158 -8.25 12.14 3.64
CA TRP A 158 -7.48 11.46 2.60
C TRP A 158 -8.39 11.11 1.42
N SER A 159 -7.92 11.38 0.21
CA SER A 159 -8.60 11.04 -1.04
C SER A 159 -7.62 10.50 -2.06
N LEU A 160 -8.06 9.56 -2.90
CA LEU A 160 -7.29 9.09 -4.04
C LEU A 160 -7.08 10.28 -4.99
N SER A 161 -5.84 10.67 -5.22
CA SER A 161 -5.50 11.74 -6.15
C SER A 161 -5.09 11.21 -7.52
N ASP A 162 -4.42 10.06 -7.56
CA ASP A 162 -3.95 9.47 -8.81
C ASP A 162 -3.82 7.94 -8.72
N LYS A 163 -3.87 7.31 -9.89
CA LYS A 163 -3.69 5.87 -10.08
C LYS A 163 -2.82 5.64 -11.30
N LYS A 164 -1.67 5.01 -11.10
CA LYS A 164 -0.69 4.73 -12.16
C LYS A 164 -0.53 3.23 -12.36
N ILE A 165 -0.65 2.79 -13.61
CA ILE A 165 -0.24 1.43 -13.99
C ILE A 165 1.28 1.46 -14.15
N VAL A 166 1.97 0.66 -13.36
CA VAL A 166 3.44 0.57 -13.39
C VAL A 166 3.87 -0.43 -14.46
N VAL A 167 3.23 -1.60 -14.49
CA VAL A 167 3.51 -2.67 -15.46
C VAL A 167 2.30 -3.58 -15.59
N MET A 168 2.16 -4.22 -16.76
CA MET A 168 1.20 -5.28 -17.03
C MET A 168 1.92 -6.53 -17.52
N TYR A 169 1.36 -7.70 -17.22
CA TYR A 169 1.88 -9.03 -17.58
C TYR A 169 0.80 -9.84 -18.32
#